data_AF-A0AA86P5P5-F1
#
_entry.id   AF-A0AA86P5P5-F1
#
_cell.length_a   1.000
_cell.length_b   1.000
_cell.length_c   1.000
_cell.angle_alpha   90.00
_cell.angle_beta   90.00
_cell.angle_gamma   90.00
#
_symmetry.space_group_name_H-M   'P 1'
#
loop_
_entity.id
_entity.type
_entity.pdbx_description
1 polymer ?
#
loop_
_entity_poly.entity_id
_entity_poly.type
_entity_poly.pdbx_seq_one_letter_code
_entity_poly.pdbx_strand_id
1 'polypeptide(L)'
;MLSLPFYDVSFQYLLNSIPGLTFEARMNPMFNNASISQIHRFLLPSKYINHQLSNTSPVDNIRLKQFDSRLAWPNCTQKIRNQELCGSCWAFSAVNSFSDRLCVKSNTYISLSEQFMLSCDQNNEGCEGVTSKTQISSFREPVSQV
;
A
#
# COMPACT_ATOMS: atom_id res chain seq x y z
N MET A 1 -26.61 2.79 -19.58
CA MET A 1 -25.40 2.06 -20.02
C MET A 1 -25.08 1.01 -18.98
N LEU A 2 -25.09 -0.27 -19.34
CA LEU A 2 -24.63 -1.34 -18.45
C LEU A 2 -23.11 -1.25 -18.38
N SER A 3 -22.54 -0.97 -17.20
CA SER A 3 -21.10 -1.01 -17.00
C SER A 3 -20.61 -2.44 -17.17
N LEU A 4 -19.63 -2.66 -18.05
CA LEU A 4 -18.97 -3.97 -18.17
C LEU A 4 -18.40 -4.40 -16.81
N PRO A 5 -18.54 -5.67 -16.41
CA PRO A 5 -17.91 -6.18 -15.20
C PRO A 5 -16.39 -6.03 -15.33
N PHE A 6 -15.72 -5.69 -14.23
CA PHE A 6 -14.25 -5.60 -14.20
C PHE A 6 -13.57 -6.91 -14.60
N TYR A 7 -14.23 -8.04 -14.34
CA TYR A 7 -13.65 -9.36 -14.47
C TYR A 7 -14.23 -10.15 -15.62
N ASP A 8 -13.33 -10.82 -16.34
CA ASP A 8 -13.63 -11.74 -17.43
C ASP A 8 -12.98 -13.10 -17.14
N VAL A 9 -13.82 -14.12 -17.03
CA VAL A 9 -13.42 -15.51 -16.83
C VAL A 9 -12.52 -16.01 -17.98
N SER A 10 -12.79 -15.57 -19.21
CA SER A 10 -12.00 -15.96 -20.40
C SER A 10 -10.58 -15.45 -20.30
N PHE A 11 -10.41 -14.21 -19.84
CA PHE A 11 -9.09 -13.63 -19.59
C PHE A 11 -8.34 -14.36 -18.46
N GLN A 12 -9.02 -14.76 -17.38
CA GLN A 12 -8.39 -15.60 -16.35
C GLN A 12 -7.86 -16.92 -16.92
N TYR A 13 -8.65 -17.62 -17.73
CA TYR A 13 -8.19 -18.86 -18.37
C TYR A 13 -6.98 -18.64 -19.26
N LEU A 14 -6.98 -17.55 -20.03
CA LEU A 14 -5.85 -17.18 -20.87
C LEU A 14 -4.59 -16.93 -20.04
N LEU A 15 -4.69 -16.14 -18.95
CA LEU A 15 -3.57 -15.89 -18.04
C LEU A 15 -2.99 -17.18 -17.47
N ASN A 16 -3.85 -18.07 -16.96
CA ASN A 16 -3.42 -19.34 -16.37
C ASN A 16 -2.88 -20.35 -17.39
N SER A 17 -3.04 -20.09 -18.70
CA SER A 17 -2.48 -20.92 -19.77
C SER A 17 -1.07 -20.51 -20.19
N ILE A 18 -0.52 -19.43 -19.62
CA ILE A 18 0.82 -18.93 -19.95
C ILE A 18 1.89 -19.91 -19.43
N PRO A 19 2.75 -20.50 -20.29
CA PRO A 19 3.79 -21.41 -19.85
C PRO A 19 4.80 -20.72 -18.93
N GLY A 20 5.16 -21.37 -17.82
CA GLY A 20 6.14 -20.85 -16.87
C GLY A 20 5.62 -19.77 -15.91
N LEU A 21 4.31 -19.50 -15.90
CA LEU A 21 3.71 -18.62 -14.91
C LEU A 21 3.86 -19.21 -13.50
N THR A 22 4.38 -18.43 -12.56
CA THR A 22 4.66 -18.89 -11.18
C THR A 22 3.51 -18.62 -10.20
N PHE A 23 2.39 -18.10 -10.68
CA PHE A 23 1.21 -17.81 -9.89
C PHE A 23 -0.06 -18.25 -10.64
N GLU A 24 -1.15 -18.43 -9.90
CA GLU A 24 -2.47 -18.73 -10.45
C GLU A 24 -3.39 -17.51 -10.25
N ALA A 25 -4.00 -17.03 -11.32
CA ALA A 25 -4.98 -15.95 -11.28
C ALA A 25 -6.38 -16.51 -10.92
N ARG A 26 -7.08 -15.83 -10.00
CA ARG A 26 -8.47 -16.12 -9.58
C ARG A 26 -9.22 -14.82 -9.26
N MET A 27 -10.55 -14.82 -9.38
CA MET A 27 -11.40 -13.75 -8.85
C MET A 27 -11.28 -13.69 -7.32
N ASN A 28 -10.91 -12.52 -6.79
CA ASN A 28 -10.95 -12.27 -5.34
C ASN A 28 -12.38 -11.91 -4.92
N PRO A 29 -13.00 -12.63 -3.97
CA PRO A 29 -14.37 -12.36 -3.52
C PRO A 29 -14.66 -10.91 -3.09
N MET A 30 -13.63 -10.18 -2.64
CA MET A 30 -13.72 -8.74 -2.34
C MET A 30 -14.25 -7.91 -3.53
N PHE A 31 -13.95 -8.34 -4.76
CA PHE A 31 -14.30 -7.62 -5.98
C PHE A 31 -15.47 -8.26 -6.74
N ASN A 32 -16.23 -9.16 -6.10
CA ASN A 32 -17.43 -9.72 -6.71
C ASN A 32 -18.40 -8.60 -7.12
N ASN A 33 -18.80 -8.60 -8.38
CA ASN A 33 -19.68 -7.59 -8.99
C ASN A 33 -19.15 -6.15 -8.93
N ALA A 34 -17.84 -5.95 -8.70
CA ALA A 34 -17.25 -4.62 -8.75
C ALA A 34 -17.29 -4.06 -10.19
N SER A 35 -17.70 -2.81 -10.29
CA SER A 35 -17.56 -2.03 -11.51
C SER A 35 -16.10 -1.59 -11.72
N ILE A 36 -15.73 -1.31 -12.97
CA ILE A 36 -14.42 -0.73 -13.29
C ILE A 36 -14.15 0.56 -12.49
N SER A 37 -15.17 1.39 -12.28
CA SER A 37 -15.04 2.63 -11.48
C SER A 37 -14.68 2.35 -10.02
N GLN A 38 -15.29 1.33 -9.41
CA GLN A 38 -14.95 0.92 -8.04
C GLN A 38 -13.52 0.40 -7.95
N ILE A 39 -13.06 -0.36 -8.95
CA ILE A 39 -11.67 -0.82 -9.02
C ILE A 39 -10.71 0.34 -9.22
N HIS A 40 -11.02 1.29 -10.10
CA HIS A 40 -10.21 2.49 -10.28
C HIS A 40 -10.11 3.31 -9.00
N ARG A 41 -11.21 3.41 -8.23
CA ARG A 41 -11.22 4.10 -6.94
C ARG A 41 -10.44 3.34 -5.86
N PHE A 42 -10.35 2.02 -5.93
CA PHE A 42 -9.51 1.22 -5.06
C PHE A 42 -8.01 1.40 -5.37
N LEU A 43 -7.66 1.58 -6.64
CA LEU A 43 -6.28 1.78 -7.07
C LEU A 43 -5.84 3.26 -6.90
N LEU A 44 -4.56 3.50 -6.65
CA LEU A 44 -4.02 4.87 -6.66
C LEU A 44 -4.11 5.44 -8.09
N PRO A 45 -4.75 6.60 -8.30
CA PRO A 45 -4.55 7.33 -9.53
C PRO A 45 -3.10 7.82 -9.57
N SER A 46 -2.34 7.35 -10.56
CA SER A 46 -0.94 7.70 -10.76
C SER A 46 -0.79 9.19 -11.06
N LYS A 47 -0.47 10.00 -10.04
CA LYS A 47 0.03 11.36 -10.22
C LYS A 47 1.55 11.32 -10.11
N TYR A 48 2.23 11.83 -11.13
CA TYR A 48 3.69 11.80 -11.31
C TYR A 48 4.43 12.07 -9.99
N ILE A 49 5.20 11.09 -9.52
CA ILE A 49 6.08 11.22 -8.36
C ILE A 49 7.50 11.34 -8.89
N ASN A 50 8.03 12.56 -8.97
CA ASN A 50 9.42 12.78 -9.33
C ASN A 50 10.26 12.78 -8.03
N HIS A 51 10.60 11.59 -7.51
CA HIS A 51 11.45 11.48 -6.32
C HIS A 51 12.92 11.32 -6.70
N GLN A 52 13.74 12.25 -6.21
CA GLN A 52 15.18 12.01 -6.08
C GLN A 52 15.41 11.14 -4.85
N LEU A 53 15.61 9.84 -5.07
CA LEU A 53 16.11 8.94 -4.03
C LEU A 53 17.54 9.39 -3.67
N SER A 54 17.75 9.72 -2.40
CA SER A 54 19.10 9.95 -1.88
C SER A 54 19.83 8.62 -1.86
N ASN A 55 20.99 8.54 -2.52
CA ASN A 55 21.81 7.32 -2.53
C ASN A 55 22.21 6.96 -1.09
N THR A 56 21.74 5.84 -0.58
CA THR A 56 22.24 5.26 0.67
C THR A 56 23.50 4.47 0.38
N SER A 57 24.54 4.66 1.19
CA SER A 57 25.76 3.85 1.12
C SER A 57 25.42 2.36 1.31
N PRO A 58 26.05 1.44 0.55
CA PRO A 58 25.83 0.01 0.74
C PRO A 58 26.22 -0.40 2.17
N VAL A 59 25.26 -0.91 2.94
CA VAL A 59 25.54 -1.64 4.18
C VAL A 59 26.06 -3.02 3.77
N ASP A 60 27.04 -3.56 4.51
CA ASP A 60 27.74 -4.82 4.23
C ASP A 60 26.87 -5.91 3.58
N ASN A 61 27.42 -6.60 2.57
CA ASN A 61 26.74 -7.57 1.69
C ASN A 61 26.32 -8.88 2.39
N ILE A 62 25.54 -8.81 3.47
CA ILE A 62 24.90 -9.97 4.07
C ILE A 62 23.76 -10.42 3.15
N ARG A 63 24.03 -11.40 2.30
CA ARG A 63 23.03 -11.99 1.40
C ARG A 63 22.23 -13.06 2.14
N LEU A 64 21.12 -12.66 2.75
CA LEU A 64 20.14 -13.61 3.28
C LEU A 64 19.46 -14.34 2.11
N LYS A 65 19.36 -15.68 2.17
CA LYS A 65 18.58 -16.47 1.20
C LYS A 65 17.07 -16.27 1.36
N GLN A 66 16.64 -16.00 2.59
CA GLN A 66 15.25 -15.77 2.96
C GLN A 66 15.20 -14.83 4.17
N PHE A 67 14.20 -13.96 4.22
CA PHE A 67 13.94 -13.05 5.33
C PHE A 67 12.43 -12.82 5.46
N ASP A 68 11.93 -12.82 6.69
CA ASP A 68 10.54 -12.49 7.02
C ASP A 68 10.53 -11.61 8.27
N SER A 69 10.08 -10.36 8.13
CA SER A 69 10.04 -9.39 9.23
C SER A 69 9.14 -9.85 10.38
N ARG A 70 8.11 -10.64 10.11
CA ARG A 70 7.17 -11.15 11.11
C ARG A 70 7.82 -12.20 12.01
N LEU A 71 8.80 -12.93 11.49
CA LEU A 71 9.60 -13.88 12.28
C LEU A 71 10.72 -13.18 13.03
N ALA A 72 11.32 -12.14 12.45
CA ALA A 72 12.37 -11.35 13.09
C ALA A 72 11.81 -10.50 14.25
N TRP A 73 10.60 -9.96 14.11
CA TRP A 73 9.91 -9.13 15.10
C TRP A 73 8.46 -9.57 15.32
N PRO A 74 8.24 -10.71 16.01
CA PRO A 74 6.91 -11.30 16.17
C PRO A 74 5.93 -10.38 16.92
N ASN A 75 6.42 -9.54 17.83
CA ASN A 75 5.60 -8.60 18.59
C ASN A 75 5.28 -7.30 17.82
N CYS A 76 5.85 -7.12 16.63
CA CYS A 76 5.69 -5.92 15.80
C CYS A 76 4.95 -6.20 14.49
N THR A 77 4.17 -7.28 14.44
CA THR A 77 3.41 -7.63 13.24
C THR A 77 2.02 -7.01 13.32
N GLN A 78 1.71 -6.11 12.39
CA GLN A 78 0.36 -5.58 12.23
C GLN A 78 -0.58 -6.55 11.52
N LYS A 79 -1.88 -6.41 11.80
CA LYS A 79 -2.94 -7.07 11.02
C LYS A 79 -3.00 -6.46 9.62
N ILE A 80 -3.40 -7.25 8.63
CA ILE A 80 -3.72 -6.76 7.30
C ILE A 80 -4.93 -5.82 7.41
N ARG A 81 -4.80 -4.63 6.82
CA ARG A 81 -5.79 -3.54 6.86
C ARG A 81 -6.55 -3.45 5.53
N ASN A 82 -7.76 -2.89 5.56
CA ASN A 82 -8.57 -2.67 4.37
C ASN A 82 -8.76 -1.18 4.11
N GLN A 83 -8.35 -0.72 2.93
CA GLN A 83 -8.53 0.65 2.47
C GLN A 83 -9.94 0.93 1.93
N GLU A 84 -10.74 -0.12 1.75
CA GLU A 84 -12.07 -0.09 1.12
C GLU A 84 -12.02 0.54 -0.28
N LEU A 85 -13.15 1.05 -0.79
CA LEU A 85 -13.24 1.73 -2.08
C LEU A 85 -12.71 3.17 -2.01
N CYS A 86 -11.43 3.32 -1.69
CA CYS A 86 -10.73 4.59 -1.54
C CYS A 86 -9.27 4.41 -2.01
N GLY A 87 -8.73 5.37 -2.77
CA GLY A 87 -7.34 5.35 -3.27
C GLY A 87 -6.34 5.71 -2.18
N SER A 88 -6.52 5.18 -0.98
CA SER A 88 -5.79 5.53 0.24
C SER A 88 -4.58 4.64 0.52
N CYS A 89 -4.19 3.74 -0.40
CA CYS A 89 -3.07 2.83 -0.13
C CYS A 89 -1.75 3.56 0.14
N TRP A 90 -1.60 4.81 -0.30
CA TRP A 90 -0.48 5.68 0.08
C TRP A 90 -0.42 5.93 1.60
N ALA A 91 -1.56 6.17 2.24
CA ALA A 91 -1.65 6.40 3.68
C ALA A 91 -1.48 5.08 4.43
N PHE A 92 -2.16 4.02 3.99
CA PHE A 92 -2.09 2.71 4.62
C PHE A 92 -0.66 2.13 4.59
N SER A 93 0.01 2.15 3.43
CA SER A 93 1.38 1.62 3.31
C SER A 93 2.38 2.40 4.17
N ALA A 94 2.26 3.73 4.21
CA ALA A 94 3.16 4.58 4.98
C ALA A 94 2.92 4.45 6.50
N VAL A 95 1.67 4.53 6.96
CA VAL A 95 1.28 4.42 8.38
C VAL A 95 1.62 3.04 8.96
N ASN A 96 1.36 1.96 8.20
CA ASN A 96 1.69 0.61 8.65
C ASN A 96 3.20 0.41 8.75
N SER A 97 3.95 0.81 7.72
CA SER A 97 5.43 0.73 7.73
C SER A 97 6.05 1.56 8.86
N PHE A 98 5.49 2.73 9.16
CA PHE A 98 5.98 3.58 10.24
C PHE A 98 5.66 2.99 11.61
N SER A 99 4.46 2.43 11.79
CA SER A 99 4.08 1.73 13.01
C SER A 99 4.96 0.52 13.30
N ASP A 100 5.25 -0.30 12.27
CA ASP A 100 6.18 -1.43 12.38
C ASP A 100 7.57 -0.96 12.82
N ARG A 101 8.10 0.09 12.18
CA ARG A 101 9.41 0.68 12.54
C ARG A 101 9.41 1.25 13.95
N LEU A 102 8.33 1.90 14.37
CA LEU A 102 8.18 2.43 15.72
C LEU A 102 8.21 1.30 16.74
N CYS A 103 7.52 0.18 16.47
CA CYS A 103 7.56 -0.99 17.31
C CYS A 103 8.96 -1.62 17.37
N VAL A 104 9.62 -1.82 16.22
CA VAL A 104 10.99 -2.37 16.17
C VAL A 104 11.97 -1.50 16.97
N LYS A 105 11.81 -0.18 16.92
CA LYS A 105 12.70 0.77 17.61
C LYS A 105 12.42 0.87 19.11
N SER A 106 11.16 0.87 19.51
CA SER A 106 10.71 1.14 20.89
C SER A 106 10.33 -0.10 21.68
N ASN A 107 10.28 -1.27 21.02
CA ASN A 107 9.72 -2.52 21.55
C ASN A 107 8.28 -2.38 22.06
N THR A 108 7.53 -1.39 21.58
CA THR A 108 6.14 -1.11 21.96
C THR A 108 5.28 -1.06 20.71
N TYR A 109 4.25 -1.92 20.66
CA TYR A 109 3.31 -1.93 19.55
C TYR A 109 2.35 -0.75 19.64
N ILE A 110 2.43 0.15 18.66
CA ILE A 110 1.55 1.30 18.51
C ILE A 110 0.92 1.23 17.13
N SER A 111 -0.41 1.09 17.09
CA SER A 111 -1.17 1.17 15.84
C SER A 111 -1.48 2.64 15.54
N LEU A 112 -0.78 3.22 14.58
CA LEU A 112 -1.11 4.56 14.10
C LEU A 112 -2.37 4.55 13.23
N SER A 113 -2.99 5.72 13.06
CA SER A 113 -4.28 5.89 12.37
C SER A 113 -4.08 6.25 10.90
N GLU A 114 -4.47 5.34 10.01
CA GLU A 114 -4.53 5.60 8.57
C GLU A 114 -5.56 6.70 8.26
N GLN A 115 -6.66 6.75 9.03
CA GLN A 115 -7.71 7.75 8.87
C GLN A 115 -7.22 9.16 9.23
N PHE A 116 -6.36 9.29 10.23
CA PHE A 116 -5.75 10.59 10.56
C PHE A 116 -4.91 11.09 9.39
N MET A 117 -4.07 10.22 8.82
CA MET A 117 -3.28 10.57 7.64
C MET A 117 -4.17 10.94 6.44
N LEU A 118 -5.31 10.27 6.27
CA LEU A 118 -6.23 10.54 5.17
C LEU A 118 -7.04 11.84 5.32
N SER A 119 -7.44 12.17 6.55
CA SER A 119 -8.36 13.28 6.81
C SER A 119 -7.64 14.57 7.18
N CYS A 120 -6.43 14.49 7.71
CA CYS A 120 -5.72 15.63 8.25
C CYS A 120 -4.55 16.06 7.34
N ASP A 121 -3.91 15.15 6.59
CA ASP A 121 -2.83 15.58 5.69
C ASP A 121 -3.35 16.47 4.54
N GLN A 122 -3.22 17.77 4.73
CA GLN A 122 -3.63 18.79 3.76
C GLN A 122 -2.73 18.82 2.52
N ASN A 123 -1.60 18.12 2.55
CA ASN A 123 -0.68 18.09 1.42
C ASN A 123 -1.08 17.05 0.39
N ASN A 124 -1.87 16.03 0.73
CA ASN A 124 -2.31 14.94 -0.16
C ASN A 124 -3.82 15.01 -0.43
N GLU A 125 -4.32 14.18 -1.35
CA GLU A 125 -5.73 14.25 -1.80
C GLU A 125 -6.61 13.13 -1.24
N GLY A 126 -6.27 12.60 -0.06
CA GLY A 126 -7.07 11.58 0.61
C GLY A 126 -7.32 10.35 -0.26
N CYS A 127 -8.58 10.11 -0.64
CA CYS A 127 -8.97 8.99 -1.52
C CYS A 127 -8.62 9.19 -3.00
N GLU A 128 -8.28 10.41 -3.42
CA GLU A 128 -7.92 10.73 -4.81
C GLU A 128 -6.40 10.63 -5.04
N GLY A 129 -5.65 10.07 -4.09
CA GLY A 129 -4.24 9.73 -4.22
C GLY A 129 -3.28 10.78 -3.66
N VAL A 130 -2.10 10.90 -4.29
CA VAL A 130 -0.98 11.72 -3.81
C VAL A 130 -0.62 12.85 -4.77
N THR A 131 -0.01 13.89 -4.23
CA THR A 131 0.38 15.14 -4.92
C THR A 131 1.89 15.33 -4.80
N SER A 132 2.66 14.51 -5.51
CA SER A 132 4.12 14.63 -5.72
C SER A 132 5.07 14.60 -4.49
N LYS A 133 4.62 14.90 -3.26
CA LYS A 133 5.44 14.82 -2.04
C LYS A 133 5.64 13.37 -1.58
N THR A 134 6.77 13.09 -0.92
CA THR A 134 6.98 11.79 -0.25
C THR A 134 5.92 11.59 0.82
N GLN A 135 5.28 10.43 0.87
CA GLN A 135 4.39 10.06 1.98
C GLN A 135 5.11 10.11 3.35
N ILE A 136 6.44 9.94 3.34
CA ILE A 136 7.29 10.01 4.54
C ILE A 136 7.41 11.44 5.09
N SER A 137 7.28 12.49 4.27
CA SER A 137 7.40 13.86 4.78
C SER A 137 6.26 14.21 5.74
N SER A 138 5.06 13.64 5.56
CA SER A 138 3.92 13.84 6.45
C SER A 138 4.17 13.39 7.90
N PHE A 139 5.18 12.56 8.15
CA PHE A 139 5.60 12.16 9.50
C PHE A 139 6.69 13.04 10.11
N ARG A 140 7.23 14.00 9.36
CA ARG A 140 8.29 14.91 9.79
C ARG A 140 7.79 16.34 10.02
N GLU A 141 6.63 16.69 9.47
CA GLU A 141 6.07 18.03 9.60
C GLU A 141 5.52 18.30 11.00
N PRO A 142 5.54 19.56 11.47
CA PRO A 142 4.91 19.95 12.72
C PRO A 142 3.41 19.66 12.69
N VAL A 143 2.83 19.30 13.85
CA VAL A 143 1.38 19.06 14.00
C VAL A 143 0.53 20.26 13.55
N SER A 144 1.09 21.48 13.54
CA SER A 144 0.41 22.68 13.04
C SER A 144 0.28 22.77 11.50
N GLN A 145 0.86 21.82 10.77
CA GLN A 145 0.80 21.72 9.29
C GLN A 145 0.06 20.45 8.82
N VAL A 146 -0.61 19.78 9.75
CA VAL A 146 -1.47 18.60 9.57
C VAL A 146 -2.85 18.92 10.13
#